data_AF-A0A7V0IAL3-F1
#
_entry.id   AF-A0A7V0IAL3-F1
#
_cell.length_a   1.000
_cell.length_b   1.000
_cell.length_c   1.000
_cell.angle_alpha   90.00
_cell.angle_beta   90.00
_cell.angle_gamma   90.00
#
_symmetry.space_group_name_H-M   'P 1'
#
loop_
_entity.id
_entity.type
_entity.pdbx_description
1 polymer ?
#
loop_
_entity_poly.entity_id
_entity_poly.type
_entity_poly.pdbx_seq_one_letter_code
_entity_poly.pdbx_strand_id
1 'polypeptide(L)'
;MEWNSQKINVNEIPPNSFPKDTSQVLISGRVILEEYTFELTPSEDLKQFANWLAKKTGIEEIPQKIVVLSNNDFKDFVHLSTEVVTRIKINNATGTVETGALFTEEFLPAETLLYSLALASPIFKEKSEEKGIFNQPGKDEAELVLEFFKAGMPKVMQIGGDATIGKGIVRIEVWED
;
A
#
# COMPACT_ATOMS: atom_id res chain seq x y z
N MET A 1 -13.27 1.84 -13.16
CA MET A 1 -13.33 0.73 -12.19
C MET A 1 -14.79 0.42 -11.94
N GLU A 2 -15.19 -0.86 -11.97
CA GLU A 2 -16.59 -1.24 -11.78
C GLU A 2 -16.76 -2.05 -10.48
N TRP A 3 -17.82 -1.75 -9.74
CA TRP A 3 -18.25 -2.50 -8.57
C TRP A 3 -19.77 -2.66 -8.62
N ASN A 4 -20.27 -3.91 -8.57
CA ASN A 4 -21.69 -4.22 -8.69
C ASN A 4 -22.38 -3.56 -9.90
N SER A 5 -21.72 -3.56 -11.07
CA SER A 5 -22.21 -2.91 -12.30
C SER A 5 -22.34 -1.38 -12.22
N GLN A 6 -21.75 -0.74 -11.20
CA GLN A 6 -21.62 0.70 -11.09
C GLN A 6 -20.17 1.12 -11.35
N LYS A 7 -20.00 2.15 -12.19
CA LYS A 7 -18.70 2.75 -12.45
C LYS A 7 -18.32 3.63 -11.26
N ILE A 8 -17.28 3.24 -10.53
CA ILE A 8 -16.70 4.09 -9.49
C ILE A 8 -15.90 5.20 -10.19
N ASN A 9 -16.34 6.44 -10.03
CA ASN A 9 -15.60 7.60 -10.52
C ASN A 9 -14.78 8.22 -9.39
N VAL A 10 -13.54 7.74 -9.22
CA VAL A 10 -12.62 8.25 -8.19
C VAL A 10 -12.33 9.75 -8.34
N ASN A 11 -12.46 10.31 -9.55
CA ASN A 11 -12.23 11.73 -9.80
C ASN A 11 -13.39 12.63 -9.31
N GLU A 12 -14.54 12.05 -9.01
CA GLU A 12 -15.70 12.78 -8.47
C GLU A 12 -15.72 12.77 -6.93
N ILE A 13 -14.83 12.02 -6.28
CA ILE A 13 -14.73 12.01 -4.82
C ILE A 13 -14.18 13.37 -4.36
N PRO A 14 -14.97 14.16 -3.60
CA PRO A 14 -14.54 15.47 -3.18
C PRO A 14 -13.43 15.38 -2.13
N PRO A 15 -12.48 16.34 -2.11
CA PRO A 15 -11.55 16.47 -1.00
C PRO A 15 -12.33 16.76 0.29
N ASN A 16 -11.73 16.40 1.43
CA ASN A 16 -12.33 16.56 2.75
C ASN A 16 -13.68 15.84 2.83
N SER A 17 -13.67 14.54 2.54
CA SER A 17 -14.85 13.70 2.55
C SER A 17 -14.67 12.37 3.28
N PHE A 18 -15.80 11.75 3.63
CA PHE A 18 -15.85 10.44 4.29
C PHE A 18 -16.94 9.55 3.68
N PRO A 19 -16.84 8.22 3.80
CA PRO A 19 -17.89 7.28 3.40
C PRO A 19 -19.21 7.57 4.09
N LYS A 20 -20.24 7.88 3.31
CA LYS A 20 -21.58 8.15 3.84
C LYS A 20 -22.10 6.97 4.68
N ASP A 21 -22.67 7.29 5.84
CA ASP A 21 -23.33 6.38 6.79
C ASP A 21 -22.46 5.24 7.38
N THR A 22 -21.15 5.23 7.14
CA THR A 22 -20.27 4.11 7.52
C THR A 22 -19.07 4.53 8.38
N SER A 23 -18.70 5.81 8.39
CA SER A 23 -17.53 6.29 9.11
C SER A 23 -17.66 6.21 10.64
N GLN A 24 -16.61 5.72 11.29
CA GLN A 24 -16.47 5.61 12.75
C GLN A 24 -15.44 6.60 13.33
N VAL A 25 -14.77 7.38 12.48
CA VAL A 25 -13.71 8.32 12.89
C VAL A 25 -14.23 9.74 13.15
N LEU A 26 -15.53 9.96 12.97
CA LEU A 26 -16.14 11.29 13.09
C LEU A 26 -16.56 11.60 14.53
N ILE A 27 -16.24 12.82 14.96
CA ILE A 27 -16.71 13.44 16.19
C ILE A 27 -17.42 14.73 15.80
N SER A 28 -18.75 14.76 15.96
CA SER A 28 -19.59 15.93 15.61
C SER A 28 -19.39 16.45 14.17
N GLY A 29 -19.23 15.54 13.20
CA GLY A 29 -19.02 15.88 11.79
C GLY A 29 -17.59 16.29 11.42
N ARG A 30 -16.63 16.16 12.35
CA ARG A 30 -15.22 16.44 12.14
C ARG A 30 -14.37 15.21 12.35
N VAL A 31 -13.19 15.17 11.74
CA VAL A 31 -12.14 14.20 12.08
C VAL A 31 -10.96 14.96 12.68
N ILE A 32 -10.30 14.34 13.65
CA ILE A 32 -9.04 14.83 14.20
C ILE A 32 -7.96 13.85 13.75
N LEU A 33 -6.99 14.35 12.98
CA LEU A 33 -5.83 13.59 12.51
C LEU A 33 -4.59 14.28 13.06
N GLU A 34 -3.85 13.59 13.93
CA GLU A 34 -2.79 14.18 14.73
C GLU A 34 -3.28 15.43 15.50
N GLU A 35 -2.71 16.60 15.23
CA GLU A 35 -3.10 17.87 15.84
C GLU A 35 -4.12 18.67 15.00
N TYR A 36 -4.48 18.19 13.81
CA TYR A 36 -5.33 18.90 12.86
C TYR A 36 -6.78 18.46 12.94
N THR A 37 -7.70 19.43 12.88
CA THR A 37 -9.15 19.18 12.82
C THR A 37 -9.68 19.50 11.44
N PHE A 38 -10.35 18.55 10.80
CA PHE A 38 -10.95 18.70 9.48
C PHE A 38 -12.46 18.58 9.55
N GLU A 39 -13.15 19.50 8.87
CA GLU A 39 -14.58 19.37 8.59
C GLU A 39 -14.75 18.55 7.32
N LEU A 40 -15.46 17.42 7.40
CA LEU A 40 -15.63 16.50 6.28
C LEU A 40 -17.08 16.44 5.83
N THR A 41 -17.28 16.16 4.54
CA THR A 41 -18.61 15.97 3.96
C THR A 41 -18.86 14.51 3.57
N PRO A 42 -20.10 13.99 3.71
CA PRO A 42 -20.39 12.62 3.33
C PRO A 42 -20.31 12.44 1.80
N SER A 43 -19.72 11.34 1.35
CA SER A 43 -19.62 10.96 -0.07
C SER A 43 -20.09 9.52 -0.30
N GLU A 44 -21.04 9.34 -1.23
CA GLU A 44 -21.50 8.01 -1.66
C GLU A 44 -20.47 7.34 -2.58
N ASP A 45 -19.79 8.11 -3.43
CA ASP A 45 -18.74 7.59 -4.32
C ASP A 45 -17.54 7.06 -3.53
N LEU A 46 -17.15 7.77 -2.46
CA LEU A 46 -16.11 7.30 -1.55
C LEU A 46 -16.52 6.02 -0.84
N LYS A 47 -17.79 5.88 -0.46
CA LYS A 47 -18.30 4.64 0.14
C LYS A 47 -18.24 3.47 -0.84
N GLN A 48 -18.61 3.66 -2.11
CA GLN A 48 -18.48 2.63 -3.14
C GLN A 48 -17.01 2.25 -3.35
N PHE A 49 -16.12 3.23 -3.46
CA PHE A 49 -14.69 3.01 -3.58
C PHE A 49 -14.13 2.25 -2.36
N ALA A 50 -14.52 2.64 -1.15
CA ALA A 50 -14.06 2.02 0.08
C ALA A 50 -14.51 0.55 0.17
N ASN A 51 -15.76 0.24 -0.19
CA ASN A 51 -16.26 -1.14 -0.24
C ASN A 51 -15.53 -1.98 -1.30
N TRP A 52 -15.25 -1.38 -2.46
CA TRP A 52 -14.45 -2.02 -3.49
C TRP A 52 -13.03 -2.32 -2.98
N LEU A 53 -12.39 -1.35 -2.33
CA LEU A 53 -11.04 -1.48 -1.81
C LEU A 53 -10.94 -2.51 -0.68
N ALA A 54 -11.92 -2.51 0.23
CA ALA A 54 -12.04 -3.52 1.30
C ALA A 54 -12.09 -4.94 0.74
N LYS A 55 -12.91 -5.16 -0.30
CA LYS A 55 -13.01 -6.45 -0.98
C LYS A 55 -11.69 -6.85 -1.65
N LYS A 56 -10.97 -5.90 -2.25
CA LYS A 56 -9.72 -6.16 -2.99
C LYS A 56 -8.49 -6.34 -2.11
N THR A 57 -8.51 -5.78 -0.91
CA THR A 57 -7.41 -5.86 0.06
C THR A 57 -7.64 -6.88 1.16
N GLY A 58 -8.91 -7.28 1.38
CA GLY A 58 -9.31 -8.10 2.53
C GLY A 58 -9.37 -7.32 3.85
N ILE A 59 -9.28 -5.99 3.83
CA ILE A 59 -9.33 -5.13 5.01
C ILE A 59 -10.75 -4.58 5.15
N GLU A 60 -11.56 -5.22 5.99
CA GLU A 60 -13.00 -4.94 6.12
C GLU A 60 -13.30 -3.58 6.77
N GLU A 61 -12.34 -3.02 7.51
CA GLU A 61 -12.49 -1.76 8.25
C GLU A 61 -12.32 -0.51 7.38
N ILE A 62 -11.82 -0.65 6.14
CA ILE A 62 -11.59 0.49 5.23
C ILE A 62 -12.81 1.41 5.11
N PRO A 63 -14.05 0.93 4.86
CA PRO A 63 -15.23 1.78 4.73
C PRO A 63 -15.57 2.56 5.99
N GLN A 64 -15.06 2.14 7.15
CA GLN A 64 -15.32 2.78 8.44
C GLN A 64 -14.26 3.83 8.80
N LYS A 65 -13.07 3.73 8.21
CA LYS A 65 -11.89 4.51 8.62
C LYS A 65 -11.31 5.42 7.53
N ILE A 66 -11.59 5.15 6.24
CA ILE A 66 -11.05 5.97 5.15
C ILE A 66 -11.66 7.38 5.17
N VAL A 67 -10.80 8.37 4.96
CA VAL A 67 -11.16 9.76 4.70
C VAL A 67 -10.34 10.24 3.52
N VAL A 68 -10.86 11.21 2.78
CA VAL A 68 -10.13 11.86 1.68
C VAL A 68 -9.83 13.28 2.12
N LEU A 69 -8.57 13.68 2.03
CA LEU A 69 -8.10 15.04 2.33
C LEU A 69 -7.83 15.79 1.03
N SER A 70 -7.56 17.10 1.13
CA SER A 70 -7.00 17.85 0.01
C SER A 70 -5.60 17.33 -0.34
N ASN A 71 -5.16 17.56 -1.58
CA ASN A 71 -3.81 17.15 -2.02
C ASN A 71 -2.70 17.77 -1.16
N ASN A 72 -2.89 19.00 -0.67
CA ASN A 72 -1.90 19.68 0.15
C ASN A 72 -1.83 19.04 1.54
N ASP A 73 -2.99 18.83 2.18
CA ASP A 73 -3.04 18.23 3.51
C ASP A 73 -2.50 16.78 3.47
N PHE A 74 -2.92 15.99 2.49
CA PHE A 74 -2.41 14.62 2.30
C PHE A 74 -0.89 14.61 2.09
N LYS A 75 -0.37 15.56 1.29
CA LYS A 75 1.08 15.71 1.08
C LYS A 75 1.81 15.96 2.39
N ASP A 76 1.27 16.81 3.26
CA ASP A 76 1.91 17.11 4.55
C ASP A 76 1.94 15.85 5.44
N PHE A 77 0.84 15.08 5.52
CA PHE A 77 0.81 13.83 6.28
C PHE A 77 1.84 12.79 5.77
N VAL A 78 1.95 12.58 4.45
CA VAL A 78 2.91 11.57 3.93
C VAL A 78 4.37 11.99 4.09
N HIS A 79 4.66 13.27 4.35
CA HIS A 79 6.01 13.76 4.62
C HIS A 79 6.33 13.91 6.10
N LEU A 80 5.34 14.16 6.95
CA LEU A 80 5.55 14.53 8.35
C LEU A 80 5.14 13.44 9.34
N SER A 81 4.30 12.50 8.94
CA SER A 81 3.78 11.42 9.79
C SER A 81 4.48 10.08 9.57
N THR A 82 5.71 10.09 9.09
CA THR A 82 6.57 8.91 8.99
C THR A 82 7.21 8.58 10.33
N GLU A 83 7.59 7.31 10.52
CA GLU A 83 8.25 6.88 11.76
C GLU A 83 9.74 7.24 11.71
N VAL A 84 10.13 8.28 12.46
CA VAL A 84 11.53 8.71 12.56
C VAL A 84 12.15 8.20 13.86
N VAL A 85 13.11 7.30 13.76
CA VAL A 85 13.74 6.62 14.91
C VAL A 85 15.22 6.97 14.99
N THR A 86 15.65 7.48 16.15
CA THR A 86 17.08 7.69 16.45
C THR A 86 17.69 6.41 17.01
N ARG A 87 18.80 5.95 16.42
CA ARG A 87 19.51 4.73 16.83
C ARG A 87 20.94 5.04 17.25
N ILE A 88 21.40 4.21 18.18
CA ILE A 88 22.75 4.24 18.72
C ILE A 88 23.34 2.83 18.75
N LYS A 89 24.67 2.75 18.67
CA LYS A 89 25.40 1.56 19.06
C LYS A 89 26.04 1.77 20.44
N ILE A 90 25.82 0.83 21.35
CA ILE A 90 26.46 0.84 22.67
C ILE A 90 27.78 0.08 22.61
N ASN A 91 28.83 0.66 23.17
CA ASN A 91 30.09 -0.02 23.41
C ASN A 91 29.92 -0.96 24.63
N ASN A 92 30.05 -2.27 24.39
CA ASN A 92 29.84 -3.29 25.42
C ASN A 92 30.83 -3.23 26.60
N ALA A 93 32.01 -2.62 26.42
CA ALA A 93 33.01 -2.50 27.49
C ALA A 93 32.73 -1.32 28.44
N THR A 94 32.24 -0.20 27.91
CA THR A 94 32.01 1.03 28.69
C THR A 94 30.55 1.24 29.08
N GLY A 95 29.61 0.58 28.39
CA GLY A 95 28.17 0.81 28.55
C GLY A 95 27.69 2.15 28.00
N THR A 96 28.52 2.86 27.22
CA THR A 96 28.20 4.18 26.64
C THR A 96 28.02 4.09 25.13
N VAL A 97 27.45 5.13 24.51
CA VAL A 97 27.36 5.24 23.05
C VAL A 97 28.76 5.20 22.43
N GLU A 98 28.91 4.42 21.36
CA GLU A 98 30.12 4.39 20.54
C GLU A 98 30.23 5.66 19.70
N THR A 99 31.41 6.30 19.70
CA THR A 99 31.64 7.54 18.96
C THR A 99 31.33 7.36 17.49
N GLY A 100 30.48 8.24 16.94
CA GLY A 100 30.08 8.22 15.53
C GLY A 100 28.95 7.24 15.19
N ALA A 101 28.38 6.54 16.17
CA ALA A 101 27.33 5.55 15.95
C ALA A 101 25.91 6.05 16.32
N LEU A 102 25.69 7.38 16.29
CA LEU A 102 24.38 8.01 16.44
C LEU A 102 23.85 8.39 15.06
N PHE A 103 22.67 7.90 14.70
CA PHE A 103 22.04 8.18 13.41
C PHE A 103 20.52 8.10 13.51
N THR A 104 19.83 8.58 12.48
CA THR A 104 18.37 8.58 12.38
C THR A 104 17.94 7.80 11.15
N GLU A 105 16.88 7.02 11.30
CA GLU A 105 16.22 6.28 10.22
C GLU A 105 14.75 6.70 10.13
N GLU A 106 14.23 6.71 8.92
CA GLU A 106 12.82 6.98 8.63
C GLU A 106 12.18 5.73 8.04
N PHE A 107 11.01 5.35 8.55
CA PHE A 107 10.25 4.19 8.08
C PHE A 107 8.88 4.61 7.58
N LEU A 108 8.45 3.95 6.50
CA LEU A 108 7.05 3.97 6.09
C LEU A 108 6.20 3.33 7.20
N PRO A 109 5.16 4.00 7.72
CA PRO A 109 4.34 3.47 8.79
C PRO A 109 3.70 2.13 8.44
N ALA A 110 3.48 1.32 9.48
CA ALA A 110 2.64 0.13 9.36
C ALA A 110 1.23 0.50 8.86
N GLU A 111 0.52 -0.47 8.29
CA GLU A 111 -0.83 -0.28 7.72
C GLU A 111 -0.89 0.64 6.49
N THR A 112 0.26 1.00 5.90
CA THR A 112 0.30 1.68 4.60
C THR A 112 -0.05 0.72 3.45
N LEU A 113 -1.01 1.12 2.61
CA LEU A 113 -1.35 0.40 1.38
C LEU A 113 -0.59 1.00 0.18
N LEU A 114 0.21 0.15 -0.49
CA LEU A 114 0.90 0.50 -1.73
C LEU A 114 0.38 -0.38 -2.88
N TYR A 115 0.55 0.08 -4.12
CA TYR A 115 0.25 -0.70 -5.32
C TYR A 115 1.37 -0.57 -6.35
N SER A 116 1.52 -1.58 -7.18
CA SER A 116 2.47 -1.60 -8.31
C SER A 116 1.88 -2.40 -9.46
N LEU A 117 2.27 -2.05 -10.70
CA LEU A 117 1.89 -2.79 -11.89
C LEU A 117 2.98 -3.79 -12.25
N ALA A 118 2.60 -5.07 -12.37
CA ALA A 118 3.44 -6.11 -12.92
C ALA A 118 3.10 -6.29 -14.41
N LEU A 119 4.04 -5.97 -15.29
CA LEU A 119 3.91 -6.11 -16.73
C LEU A 119 4.88 -7.16 -17.24
N ALA A 120 4.47 -7.97 -18.20
CA ALA A 120 5.32 -8.96 -18.85
C ALA A 120 5.39 -8.73 -20.36
N SER A 121 6.50 -9.17 -20.94
CA SER A 121 6.70 -9.28 -22.37
C SER A 121 7.16 -10.70 -22.71
N PRO A 122 7.08 -11.12 -23.98
CA PRO A 122 7.69 -12.36 -24.42
C PRO A 122 9.16 -12.44 -24.05
N ILE A 123 9.66 -13.67 -23.86
CA ILE A 123 11.02 -13.87 -23.36
C ILE A 123 12.02 -13.63 -24.47
N PHE A 124 13.06 -12.85 -24.15
CA PHE A 124 14.09 -12.49 -25.11
C PHE A 124 15.11 -13.63 -25.31
N LYS A 125 14.70 -14.63 -26.09
CA LYS A 125 15.51 -15.77 -26.54
C LYS A 125 15.31 -16.00 -28.02
N GLU A 126 16.41 -16.20 -28.75
CA GLU A 126 16.40 -16.38 -30.21
C GLU A 126 15.78 -17.70 -30.64
N LYS A 127 16.09 -18.80 -29.92
CA LYS A 127 15.54 -20.13 -30.22
C LYS A 127 14.38 -20.45 -29.31
N SER A 128 13.28 -20.94 -29.89
CA SER A 128 12.09 -21.33 -29.15
C SER A 128 12.36 -22.47 -28.15
N GLU A 129 13.27 -23.40 -28.47
CA GLU A 129 13.64 -24.51 -27.57
C GLU A 129 14.30 -24.02 -26.27
N GLU A 130 14.98 -22.87 -26.29
CA GLU A 130 15.67 -22.29 -25.13
C GLU A 130 14.73 -21.58 -24.16
N LYS A 131 13.46 -21.39 -24.55
CA LYS A 131 12.45 -20.71 -23.71
C LYS A 131 11.84 -21.62 -22.64
N GLY A 132 12.12 -22.93 -22.66
CA GLY A 132 11.73 -23.86 -21.60
C GLY A 132 10.22 -23.85 -21.33
N ILE A 133 9.82 -23.67 -20.06
CA ILE A 133 8.41 -23.67 -19.61
C ILE A 133 7.55 -22.56 -20.24
N PHE A 134 8.19 -21.57 -20.88
CA PHE A 134 7.54 -20.42 -21.49
C PHE A 134 7.29 -20.58 -22.99
N ASN A 135 7.61 -21.75 -23.57
CA ASN A 135 7.26 -22.10 -24.94
C ASN A 135 6.22 -23.22 -24.92
N GLN A 136 4.95 -22.84 -24.77
CA GLN A 136 3.82 -23.76 -24.77
C GLN A 136 2.92 -23.50 -26.00
N PRO A 137 2.56 -24.53 -26.78
CA PRO A 137 1.69 -24.36 -27.93
C PRO A 137 0.35 -23.72 -27.56
N GLY A 138 -0.01 -22.62 -28.23
CA GLY A 138 -1.31 -21.96 -28.08
C GLY A 138 -1.45 -21.04 -26.86
N LYS A 139 -0.36 -20.76 -26.14
CA LYS A 139 -0.33 -19.75 -25.07
C LYS A 139 0.60 -18.59 -25.42
N ASP A 140 0.25 -17.38 -24.98
CA ASP A 140 1.14 -16.23 -25.09
C ASP A 140 2.29 -16.32 -24.08
N GLU A 141 3.49 -15.94 -24.49
CA GLU A 141 4.68 -16.05 -23.62
C GLU A 141 4.64 -15.07 -22.44
N ALA A 142 4.09 -13.87 -22.64
CA ALA A 142 3.95 -12.90 -21.56
C ALA A 142 2.94 -13.38 -20.53
N GLU A 143 1.85 -14.01 -20.96
CA GLU A 143 0.91 -14.70 -20.06
C GLU A 143 1.60 -15.77 -19.22
N LEU A 144 2.45 -16.61 -19.84
CA LEU A 144 3.22 -17.63 -19.13
C LEU A 144 4.20 -17.03 -18.12
N VAL A 145 4.82 -15.88 -18.42
CA VAL A 145 5.68 -15.15 -17.48
C VAL A 145 4.87 -14.65 -16.28
N LEU A 146 3.68 -14.09 -16.51
CA LEU A 146 2.79 -13.65 -15.43
C LEU A 146 2.28 -14.82 -14.60
N GLU A 147 1.89 -15.95 -15.22
CA GLU A 147 1.52 -17.18 -14.51
C GLU A 147 2.65 -17.64 -13.59
N PHE A 148 3.89 -17.67 -14.09
CA PHE A 148 5.07 -18.04 -13.29
C PHE A 148 5.33 -17.06 -12.13
N PHE A 149 5.29 -15.76 -12.40
CA PHE A 149 5.47 -14.72 -11.39
C PHE A 149 4.44 -14.84 -10.26
N LYS A 150 3.17 -15.04 -10.61
CA LYS A 150 2.08 -15.24 -9.65
C LYS A 150 2.26 -16.51 -8.83
N ALA A 151 2.62 -17.61 -9.46
CA ALA A 151 2.85 -18.89 -8.77
C ALA A 151 4.00 -18.81 -7.76
N GLY A 152 5.01 -17.97 -8.02
CA GLY A 152 6.12 -17.70 -7.10
C GLY A 152 5.84 -16.66 -6.03
N MET A 153 4.70 -15.95 -6.08
CA MET A 153 4.43 -14.82 -5.18
C MET A 153 4.00 -15.29 -3.79
N PRO A 154 4.77 -15.00 -2.72
CA PRO A 154 4.35 -15.35 -1.37
C PRO A 154 3.24 -14.40 -0.89
N LYS A 155 2.41 -14.87 0.04
CA LYS A 155 1.39 -14.02 0.69
C LYS A 155 2.01 -12.91 1.55
N VAL A 156 3.18 -13.18 2.13
CA VAL A 156 3.92 -12.26 3.00
C VAL A 156 5.35 -12.23 2.53
N MET A 157 5.93 -11.04 2.37
CA MET A 157 7.34 -10.86 2.01
C MET A 157 7.99 -9.79 2.87
N GLN A 158 9.32 -9.77 2.87
CA GLN A 158 10.12 -8.68 3.43
C GLN A 158 10.64 -7.80 2.30
N ILE A 159 10.46 -6.47 2.42
CA ILE A 159 10.93 -5.45 1.48
C ILE A 159 11.78 -4.44 2.24
N GLY A 160 12.94 -4.08 1.69
CA GLY A 160 13.82 -3.04 2.24
C GLY A 160 14.85 -3.57 3.24
N GLY A 161 15.43 -2.66 4.02
CA GLY A 161 16.44 -2.98 5.05
C GLY A 161 15.84 -3.47 6.36
N ASP A 162 16.68 -3.57 7.40
CA ASP A 162 16.26 -3.79 8.80
C ASP A 162 15.40 -5.05 9.07
N ALA A 163 15.53 -6.06 8.21
CA ALA A 163 14.82 -7.34 8.36
C ALA A 163 15.10 -8.01 9.73
N THR A 164 16.34 -7.92 10.23
CA THR A 164 16.74 -8.53 11.51
C THR A 164 16.12 -7.87 12.74
N ILE A 165 15.53 -6.68 12.58
CA ILE A 165 14.77 -5.97 13.62
C ILE A 165 13.26 -5.90 13.29
N GLY A 166 12.81 -6.74 12.37
CA GLY A 166 11.39 -6.94 12.05
C GLY A 166 10.76 -5.84 11.19
N LYS A 167 11.54 -5.09 10.41
CA LYS A 167 11.02 -4.05 9.50
C LYS A 167 10.74 -4.59 8.10
N GLY A 168 9.80 -3.93 7.40
CA GLY A 168 9.51 -4.19 5.99
C GLY A 168 8.68 -5.43 5.69
N ILE A 169 7.97 -6.00 6.68
CA ILE A 169 7.09 -7.15 6.48
C ILE A 169 5.78 -6.66 5.85
N VAL A 170 5.46 -7.14 4.65
CA VAL A 170 4.26 -6.73 3.90
C VAL A 170 3.42 -7.95 3.51
N ARG A 171 2.10 -7.75 3.42
CA ARG A 171 1.18 -8.69 2.78
C ARG A 171 0.97 -8.29 1.33
N ILE A 172 0.94 -9.27 0.43
CA ILE A 172 0.75 -9.05 -1.00
C ILE A 172 -0.61 -9.59 -1.40
N GLU A 173 -1.41 -8.74 -2.04
CA GLU A 173 -2.63 -9.13 -2.76
C GLU A 173 -2.40 -8.90 -4.25
N VAL A 174 -2.54 -9.95 -5.05
CA VAL A 174 -2.40 -9.88 -6.51
C VAL A 174 -3.76 -9.59 -7.12
N TRP A 175 -3.84 -8.57 -7.96
CA TRP A 175 -5.06 -8.20 -8.67
C TRP A 175 -4.96 -8.61 -10.14
N GLU A 176 -6.01 -9.27 -10.61
CA GLU A 176 -6.22 -9.60 -12.03
C GLU A 176 -7.49 -8.88 -12.51
N ASP A 177 -7.47 -8.51 -13.79
CA ASP A 177 -8.65 -8.05 -14.54
C ASP A 177 -9.53 -9.24 -14.95
#